data_AF-A0A428MDE9-F1
#
_entry.id   AF-A0A428MDE9-F1
#
_cell.length_a   1.000
_cell.length_b   1.000
_cell.length_c   1.000
_cell.angle_alpha   90.00
_cell.angle_beta   90.00
_cell.angle_gamma   90.00
#
_symmetry.space_group_name_H-M   'P 1'
#
loop_
_entity.id
_entity.type
_entity.pdbx_description
1 polymer ?
#
loop_
_entity_poly.entity_id
_entity_poly.type
_entity_poly.pdbx_seq_one_letter_code
_entity_poly.pdbx_strand_id
1 'polypeptide(L)'
;MDPILQQLQREIAISLQGLDATQTQIRPSTANPDKWSIQKIVQHLILTYANTEIAINGRLTKGTPTRAHPTLQQRIRQYAVTTLGYFPGGREAPSPVCPPDCSLPLSGEELSHKAAVGLARIDQLFAQAESLFGSRRAISHVVLGPLSIYQWRRFHLIHGRHHLRQIRAIRTVHRV
;
A
#
# COMPACT_ATOMS: atom_id res chain seq x y z
N MET A 1 5.44 1.00 -16.31
CA MET A 1 4.71 1.20 -15.06
C MET A 1 3.71 2.31 -15.23
N ASP A 2 2.47 2.10 -14.78
CA ASP A 2 1.43 3.12 -14.77
C ASP A 2 1.89 4.38 -14.00
N PRO A 3 1.58 5.60 -14.47
CA PRO A 3 2.03 6.85 -13.84
C PRO A 3 1.66 6.99 -12.36
N ILE A 4 0.53 6.44 -11.92
CA ILE A 4 0.06 6.50 -10.52
C ILE A 4 0.97 5.67 -9.62
N LEU A 5 1.31 4.44 -10.04
CA LEU A 5 2.20 3.56 -9.27
C LEU A 5 3.64 4.04 -9.34
N GLN A 6 4.06 4.61 -10.47
CA GLN A 6 5.38 5.22 -10.60
C GLN A 6 5.53 6.46 -9.69
N GLN A 7 4.47 7.26 -9.54
CA GLN A 7 4.44 8.36 -8.57
C GLN A 7 4.62 7.85 -7.14
N LEU A 8 3.88 6.82 -6.75
CA LEU A 8 4.03 6.22 -5.42
C LEU A 8 5.45 5.67 -5.20
N GLN A 9 6.02 4.98 -6.18
CA GLN A 9 7.39 4.46 -6.11
C GLN A 9 8.40 5.57 -5.82
N ARG A 10 8.32 6.70 -6.55
CA ARG A 10 9.20 7.86 -6.33
C ARG A 10 9.01 8.46 -4.93
N GLU A 11 7.77 8.62 -4.48
CA GLU A 11 7.48 9.20 -3.17
C GLU A 11 8.00 8.32 -2.02
N ILE A 12 7.95 6.99 -2.17
CA ILE A 12 8.55 6.05 -1.22
C ILE A 12 10.07 6.23 -1.19
N ALA A 13 10.73 6.21 -2.35
CA ALA A 13 12.19 6.35 -2.45
C ALA A 13 12.68 7.66 -1.79
N ILE A 14 12.04 8.79 -2.08
CA ILE A 14 12.37 10.10 -1.48
C ILE A 14 12.20 10.06 0.04
N SER A 15 11.13 9.44 0.54
CA SER A 15 10.85 9.43 1.99
C SER A 15 11.81 8.54 2.78
N LEU A 16 12.49 7.60 2.12
CA LEU A 16 13.43 6.66 2.74
C LEU A 16 14.90 6.98 2.44
N GLN A 17 15.16 7.94 1.56
CA GLN A 17 16.51 8.34 1.17
C GLN A 17 17.35 8.72 2.39
N GLY A 18 18.59 8.21 2.42
CA GLY A 18 19.59 8.50 3.45
C GLY A 18 19.39 7.80 4.79
N LEU A 19 18.33 6.99 4.96
CA LEU A 19 18.12 6.26 6.22
C LEU A 19 18.99 4.99 6.29
N ASP A 20 19.79 4.88 7.33
CA ASP A 20 20.48 3.63 7.67
C ASP A 20 19.54 2.61 8.35
N ALA A 21 20.04 1.39 8.56
CA ALA A 21 19.25 0.31 9.14
C ALA A 21 18.81 0.56 10.61
N THR A 22 19.54 1.38 11.35
CA THR A 22 19.18 1.75 12.73
C THR A 22 18.06 2.80 12.72
N GLN A 23 18.18 3.81 11.86
CA GLN A 23 17.20 4.88 11.72
C GLN A 23 15.84 4.35 11.23
N THR A 24 15.82 3.30 10.40
CA THR A 24 14.55 2.68 9.99
C THR A 24 13.82 1.95 11.13
N GLN A 25 14.49 1.68 12.26
CA GLN A 25 13.85 1.12 13.46
C GLN A 25 13.21 2.16 14.36
N ILE A 26 13.41 3.46 14.09
CA ILE A 26 12.83 4.55 14.89
C ILE A 26 11.29 4.51 14.80
N ARG A 27 10.65 4.75 15.94
CA ARG A 27 9.19 4.78 16.14
C ARG A 27 8.77 6.20 16.57
N PRO A 28 7.51 6.61 16.38
CA PRO A 28 7.02 7.94 16.76
C PRO A 28 7.18 8.29 18.25
N SER A 29 7.17 7.30 19.13
CA SER A 29 7.38 7.48 20.57
C SER A 29 8.03 6.23 21.14
N THR A 30 9.02 6.40 22.00
CA THR A 30 9.63 5.32 22.78
C THR A 30 8.70 4.78 23.86
N ALA A 31 7.70 5.57 24.29
CA ALA A 31 6.75 5.20 25.34
C ALA A 31 5.57 4.35 24.83
N ASN A 32 5.39 4.22 23.51
CA ASN A 32 4.33 3.40 22.93
C ASN A 32 4.94 2.35 21.99
N PRO A 33 5.30 1.16 22.51
CA PRO A 33 5.94 0.11 21.73
C PRO A 33 5.03 -0.42 20.61
N ASP A 34 3.72 -0.21 20.69
CA ASP A 34 2.75 -0.68 19.70
C ASP A 34 2.78 0.16 18.41
N LYS A 35 3.42 1.33 18.42
CA LYS A 35 3.60 2.14 17.21
C LYS A 35 4.69 1.55 16.32
N TRP A 36 4.38 1.42 15.04
CA TRP A 36 5.30 0.87 14.06
C TRP A 36 6.51 1.77 13.82
N SER A 37 7.66 1.13 13.60
CA SER A 37 8.86 1.78 13.09
C SER A 37 8.69 2.14 11.62
N ILE A 38 9.62 2.96 11.09
CA ILE A 38 9.68 3.27 9.65
C ILE A 38 9.72 1.97 8.83
N GLN A 39 10.54 1.00 9.21
CA GLN A 39 10.60 -0.32 8.57
C GLN A 39 9.25 -1.04 8.60
N LYS A 40 8.59 -1.14 9.75
CA LYS A 40 7.29 -1.80 9.87
C LYS A 40 6.22 -1.11 9.02
N ILE A 41 6.24 0.21 8.92
CA ILE A 41 5.34 0.97 8.04
C ILE A 41 5.56 0.59 6.56
N VAL A 42 6.81 0.50 6.10
CA VAL A 42 7.10 0.10 4.71
C VAL A 42 6.78 -1.37 4.46
N GLN A 43 7.07 -2.24 5.43
CA GLN A 43 6.70 -3.66 5.35
C GLN A 43 5.18 -3.85 5.24
N HIS A 44 4.38 -3.07 5.97
CA HIS A 44 2.93 -3.08 5.82
C HIS A 44 2.49 -2.75 4.39
N LEU A 45 3.12 -1.76 3.75
CA LEU A 45 2.86 -1.45 2.33
C LEU A 45 3.23 -2.61 1.41
N ILE A 46 4.40 -3.22 1.61
CA ILE A 46 4.87 -4.37 0.82
C ILE A 46 3.91 -5.56 0.96
N LEU A 47 3.47 -5.88 2.18
CA LEU A 47 2.50 -6.95 2.43
C LEU A 47 1.14 -6.63 1.78
N THR A 48 0.73 -5.36 1.77
CA THR A 48 -0.47 -4.93 1.06
C THR A 48 -0.36 -5.16 -0.45
N TYR A 49 0.82 -4.93 -1.04
CA TYR A 49 1.07 -5.23 -2.46
C TYR A 49 1.02 -6.74 -2.72
N ALA A 50 1.69 -7.54 -1.89
CA ALA A 50 1.70 -9.01 -2.01
C ALA A 50 0.29 -9.62 -1.88
N ASN A 51 -0.52 -9.13 -0.94
CA ASN A 51 -1.90 -9.59 -0.80
C ASN A 51 -2.77 -9.20 -2.01
N THR A 52 -2.52 -8.03 -2.59
CA THR A 52 -3.19 -7.58 -3.82
C THR A 52 -2.77 -8.43 -5.03
N GLU A 53 -1.49 -8.78 -5.12
CA GLU A 53 -0.92 -9.71 -6.10
C GLU A 53 -1.62 -11.07 -6.04
N ILE A 54 -1.76 -11.67 -4.85
CA ILE A 54 -2.49 -12.94 -4.67
C ILE A 54 -3.93 -12.80 -5.16
N ALA A 55 -4.62 -11.72 -4.78
CA ALA A 55 -6.02 -11.52 -5.11
C ALA A 55 -6.25 -11.28 -6.61
N ILE A 56 -5.38 -10.53 -7.29
CA ILE A 56 -5.50 -10.32 -8.74
C ILE A 56 -5.12 -11.56 -9.53
N ASN A 57 -4.07 -12.27 -9.12
CA ASN A 57 -3.64 -13.48 -9.80
C ASN A 57 -4.76 -14.53 -9.75
N GLY A 58 -5.42 -14.67 -8.59
CA GLY A 58 -6.60 -15.54 -8.47
C GLY A 58 -7.78 -15.16 -9.39
N ARG A 59 -7.88 -13.91 -9.85
CA ARG A 59 -8.89 -13.48 -10.85
C ARG A 59 -8.41 -13.72 -12.28
N LEU A 60 -7.14 -13.46 -12.56
CA LEU A 60 -6.52 -13.74 -13.85
C LEU A 60 -6.56 -15.24 -14.17
N THR A 61 -6.21 -16.11 -13.24
CA THR A 61 -6.30 -17.58 -13.40
C THR A 61 -7.74 -18.03 -13.70
N LYS A 62 -8.74 -17.39 -13.08
CA LYS A 62 -10.16 -17.70 -13.33
C LYS A 62 -10.70 -17.11 -14.63
N GLY A 63 -9.93 -16.25 -15.30
CA GLY A 63 -10.36 -15.53 -16.50
C GLY A 63 -11.57 -14.61 -16.30
N THR A 64 -11.97 -14.33 -15.05
CA THR A 64 -13.20 -13.58 -14.76
C THR A 64 -13.01 -12.53 -13.65
N PRO A 65 -13.54 -11.31 -13.83
CA PRO A 65 -13.52 -10.29 -12.80
C PRO A 65 -14.48 -10.64 -11.65
N THR A 66 -14.41 -9.91 -10.54
CA THR A 66 -15.40 -10.06 -9.47
C THR A 66 -16.80 -9.70 -9.97
N ARG A 67 -17.80 -10.49 -9.56
CA ARG A 67 -19.23 -10.21 -9.79
C ARG A 67 -19.86 -9.41 -8.65
N ALA A 68 -19.09 -9.07 -7.62
CA ALA A 68 -19.59 -8.31 -6.49
C ALA A 68 -19.91 -6.86 -6.90
N HIS A 69 -20.95 -6.31 -6.28
CA HIS A 69 -21.35 -4.91 -6.42
C HIS A 69 -21.12 -4.15 -5.10
N PRO A 70 -20.72 -2.87 -5.14
CA PRO A 70 -20.52 -2.11 -3.93
C PRO A 70 -21.86 -1.71 -3.32
N THR A 71 -21.93 -1.69 -1.99
CA THR A 71 -23.02 -1.01 -1.28
C THR A 71 -22.93 0.51 -1.45
N LEU A 72 -24.00 1.25 -1.15
CA LEU A 72 -23.97 2.72 -1.18
C LEU A 72 -22.87 3.29 -0.27
N GLN A 73 -22.72 2.72 0.93
CA GLN A 73 -21.66 3.09 1.87
C GLN A 73 -20.26 2.83 1.28
N GLN A 74 -20.06 1.70 0.59
CA GLN A 74 -18.81 1.41 -0.11
C GLN A 74 -18.55 2.40 -1.24
N ARG A 75 -19.56 2.82 -2.00
CA ARG A 75 -19.40 3.84 -3.05
C ARG A 75 -18.92 5.18 -2.49
N ILE A 76 -19.50 5.63 -1.37
CA ILE A 76 -19.07 6.86 -0.69
C ILE A 76 -17.61 6.74 -0.24
N ARG A 77 -17.25 5.63 0.40
CA ARG A 77 -15.86 5.38 0.84
C ARG A 77 -14.88 5.27 -0.32
N GLN A 78 -15.27 4.61 -1.41
CA GLN A 78 -14.50 4.54 -2.65
C GLN A 78 -14.22 5.95 -3.16
N TYR A 79 -15.24 6.80 -3.28
CA TYR A 79 -15.07 8.17 -3.73
C TYR A 79 -14.13 8.98 -2.81
N ALA A 80 -14.35 8.91 -1.49
CA ALA A 80 -13.53 9.61 -0.52
C ALA A 80 -12.04 9.20 -0.60
N VAL A 81 -11.76 7.89 -0.70
CA VAL A 81 -10.39 7.38 -0.77
C VAL A 81 -9.80 7.63 -2.14
N THR A 82 -10.39 7.12 -3.22
CA THR A 82 -9.75 7.08 -4.54
C THR A 82 -9.81 8.42 -5.29
N THR A 83 -10.78 9.27 -4.97
CA THR A 83 -10.99 10.56 -5.67
C THR A 83 -10.53 11.74 -4.83
N LEU A 84 -11.05 11.87 -3.60
CA LEU A 84 -10.69 13.00 -2.71
C LEU A 84 -9.34 12.81 -2.01
N GLY A 85 -8.77 11.60 -2.01
CA GLY A 85 -7.49 11.31 -1.36
C GLY A 85 -7.57 11.26 0.17
N TYR A 86 -8.78 11.15 0.72
CA TYR A 86 -8.99 11.05 2.17
C TYR A 86 -8.83 9.60 2.63
N PHE A 87 -7.88 9.35 3.54
CA PHE A 87 -7.69 8.04 4.17
C PHE A 87 -8.08 8.09 5.65
N PRO A 88 -9.14 7.38 6.07
CA PRO A 88 -9.61 7.41 7.46
C PRO A 88 -8.60 6.74 8.40
N GLY A 89 -8.34 7.37 9.55
CA GLY A 89 -7.53 6.80 10.62
C GLY A 89 -8.34 5.90 11.57
N GLY A 90 -7.66 5.33 12.57
CA GLY A 90 -8.30 4.66 13.72
C GLY A 90 -8.66 3.19 13.52
N ARG A 91 -8.27 2.58 12.38
CA ARG A 91 -8.43 1.14 12.16
C ARG A 91 -7.09 0.43 12.22
N GLU A 92 -7.05 -0.69 12.93
CA GLU A 92 -5.90 -1.59 12.92
C GLU A 92 -5.75 -2.28 11.57
N ALA A 93 -4.50 -2.58 11.21
CA ALA A 93 -4.21 -3.30 9.99
C ALA A 93 -4.71 -4.75 10.10
N PRO A 94 -5.34 -5.29 9.03
CA PRO A 94 -5.72 -6.70 9.01
C PRO A 94 -4.52 -7.62 9.23
N SER A 95 -4.73 -8.74 9.94
CA SER A 95 -3.69 -9.73 10.25
C SER A 95 -2.79 -10.11 9.06
N PRO A 96 -3.30 -10.36 7.83
CA PRO A 96 -2.45 -10.73 6.68
C PRO A 96 -1.47 -9.65 6.20
N VAL A 97 -1.67 -8.40 6.61
CA VAL A 97 -0.80 -7.27 6.25
C VAL A 97 -0.18 -6.60 7.48
N CYS A 98 -0.25 -7.25 8.64
CA CYS A 98 0.46 -6.80 9.83
C CYS A 98 1.94 -7.20 9.72
N PRO A 99 2.90 -6.26 9.84
CA PRO A 99 4.31 -6.58 9.75
C PRO A 99 4.76 -7.45 10.95
N PRO A 100 5.64 -8.43 10.74
CA PRO A 100 6.13 -9.29 11.81
C PRO A 100 6.95 -8.50 12.84
N ASP A 101 6.94 -8.96 14.10
CA ASP A 101 7.67 -8.29 15.18
C ASP A 101 9.19 -8.41 15.07
N CYS A 102 9.66 -9.58 14.65
CA CYS A 102 11.08 -9.85 14.44
C CYS A 102 11.40 -9.81 12.95
N SER A 103 12.07 -8.76 12.52
CA SER A 103 12.67 -8.70 11.19
C SER A 103 14.06 -8.10 11.28
N LEU A 104 14.97 -8.58 10.43
CA LEU A 104 16.30 -7.99 10.32
C LEU A 104 16.18 -6.52 9.94
N PRO A 105 16.91 -5.60 10.60
CA PRO A 105 16.93 -4.19 10.21
C PRO A 105 17.41 -4.02 8.77
N LEU A 106 16.69 -3.23 7.99
CA LEU A 106 16.97 -2.91 6.60
C LEU A 106 17.19 -1.42 6.46
N SER A 107 18.12 -1.03 5.60
CA SER A 107 18.32 0.36 5.20
C SER A 107 17.12 0.91 4.41
N GLY A 108 17.05 2.24 4.32
CA GLY A 108 16.04 2.91 3.50
C GLY A 108 16.12 2.51 2.02
N GLU A 109 17.31 2.22 1.50
CA GLU A 109 17.51 1.77 0.11
C GLU A 109 16.98 0.35 -0.12
N GLU A 110 17.27 -0.58 0.79
CA GLU A 110 16.73 -1.95 0.71
C GLU A 110 15.21 -1.97 0.80
N LEU A 111 14.64 -1.17 1.71
CA LEU A 111 13.19 -1.01 1.84
C LEU A 111 12.57 -0.39 0.58
N SER A 112 13.20 0.65 0.02
CA SER A 112 12.77 1.28 -1.24
C SER A 112 12.80 0.29 -2.40
N HIS A 113 13.86 -0.50 -2.50
CA HIS A 113 14.00 -1.53 -3.53
C HIS A 113 12.92 -2.61 -3.40
N LYS A 114 12.69 -3.14 -2.19
CA LYS A 114 11.63 -4.14 -1.95
C LYS A 114 10.23 -3.59 -2.30
N ALA A 115 9.95 -2.33 -1.94
CA ALA A 115 8.70 -1.68 -2.30
C ALA A 115 8.56 -1.49 -3.82
N ALA A 116 9.63 -1.09 -4.51
CA ALA A 116 9.67 -0.95 -5.96
C ALA A 116 9.38 -2.28 -6.68
N VAL A 117 9.98 -3.38 -6.22
CA VAL A 117 9.73 -4.73 -6.75
C VAL A 117 8.25 -5.11 -6.57
N GLY A 118 7.67 -4.89 -5.38
CA GLY A 118 6.27 -5.18 -5.12
C GLY A 118 5.32 -4.37 -6.02
N LEU A 119 5.61 -3.07 -6.20
CA LEU A 119 4.83 -2.20 -7.09
C LEU A 119 4.93 -2.63 -8.56
N ALA A 120 6.11 -3.04 -9.03
CA ALA A 120 6.30 -3.54 -10.39
C ALA A 120 5.50 -4.82 -10.65
N ARG A 121 5.45 -5.74 -9.69
CA ARG A 121 4.66 -6.99 -9.81
C ARG A 121 3.17 -6.70 -9.95
N ILE A 122 2.61 -5.88 -9.04
CA ILE A 122 1.17 -5.56 -9.14
C ILE A 122 0.85 -4.74 -10.39
N ASP A 123 1.76 -3.87 -10.86
CA ASP A 123 1.57 -3.12 -12.10
C ASP A 123 1.43 -4.02 -13.33
N GLN A 124 2.30 -5.02 -13.45
CA GLN A 124 2.24 -6.02 -14.53
C GLN A 124 0.91 -6.79 -14.49
N LEU A 125 0.48 -7.25 -13.32
CA LEU A 125 -0.77 -7.98 -13.16
C LEU A 125 -1.99 -7.08 -13.42
N PHE A 126 -1.93 -5.81 -13.03
CA PHE A 126 -2.96 -4.82 -13.30
C PHE A 126 -3.09 -4.53 -14.79
N ALA A 127 -1.99 -4.40 -15.53
CA ALA A 127 -2.02 -4.24 -16.98
C ALA A 127 -2.68 -5.45 -17.68
N GLN A 128 -2.34 -6.67 -17.24
CA GLN A 128 -2.98 -7.89 -17.75
C GLN A 128 -4.47 -7.92 -17.43
N ALA A 129 -4.84 -7.57 -16.20
CA ALA A 129 -6.23 -7.55 -15.76
C ALA A 129 -7.06 -6.49 -16.47
N GLU A 130 -6.50 -5.31 -16.77
CA GLU A 130 -7.19 -4.29 -17.57
C GLU A 130 -7.40 -4.75 -19.01
N SER A 131 -6.41 -5.42 -19.61
CA SER A 131 -6.55 -6.00 -20.96
C SER A 131 -7.70 -7.02 -21.01
N LEU A 132 -7.80 -7.88 -19.98
CA LEU A 132 -8.79 -8.95 -19.96
C LEU A 132 -10.18 -8.51 -19.49
N PHE A 133 -10.26 -7.62 -18.48
CA PHE A 133 -11.51 -7.27 -17.80
C PHE A 133 -12.03 -5.87 -18.17
N GLY A 134 -11.20 -5.03 -18.80
CA GLY A 134 -11.51 -3.63 -19.10
C GLY A 134 -11.67 -2.79 -17.83
N SER A 135 -12.61 -1.84 -17.87
CA SER A 135 -12.93 -0.94 -16.75
C SER A 135 -13.78 -1.57 -15.65
N ARG A 136 -14.05 -2.89 -15.73
CA ARG A 136 -14.87 -3.60 -14.74
C ARG A 136 -14.14 -3.68 -13.39
N ARG A 137 -14.93 -3.92 -12.34
CA ARG A 137 -14.39 -4.18 -11.00
C ARG A 137 -13.71 -5.54 -11.00
N ALA A 138 -12.43 -5.60 -10.65
CA ALA A 138 -11.65 -6.82 -10.75
C ALA A 138 -11.55 -7.55 -9.41
N ILE A 139 -11.27 -6.82 -8.32
CA ILE A 139 -10.94 -7.41 -7.01
C ILE A 139 -11.65 -6.63 -5.90
N SER A 140 -12.08 -7.33 -4.86
CA SER A 140 -12.70 -6.73 -3.67
C SER A 140 -11.67 -6.38 -2.60
N HIS A 141 -11.70 -5.13 -2.14
CA HIS A 141 -11.03 -4.69 -0.93
C HIS A 141 -11.90 -4.94 0.30
N VAL A 142 -11.29 -5.32 1.42
CA VAL A 142 -11.99 -5.71 2.67
C VAL A 142 -12.97 -4.64 3.20
N VAL A 143 -12.64 -3.36 3.05
CA VAL A 143 -13.48 -2.24 3.53
C VAL A 143 -14.19 -1.51 2.39
N LEU A 144 -13.56 -1.44 1.22
CA LEU A 144 -14.03 -0.62 0.11
C LEU A 144 -14.90 -1.43 -0.87
N GLY A 145 -14.99 -2.74 -0.69
CA GLY A 145 -15.73 -3.61 -1.60
C GLY A 145 -15.04 -3.73 -2.97
N PRO A 146 -15.78 -4.07 -4.02
CA PRO A 146 -15.24 -4.34 -5.35
C PRO A 146 -14.74 -3.07 -6.04
N LEU A 147 -13.47 -3.07 -6.43
CA LEU A 147 -12.76 -1.96 -7.09
C LEU A 147 -12.32 -2.37 -8.50
N SER A 148 -12.32 -1.40 -9.41
CA SER A 148 -11.62 -1.49 -10.71
C SER A 148 -10.10 -1.40 -10.51
N ILE A 149 -9.34 -1.76 -11.54
CA ILE A 149 -7.87 -1.67 -11.52
C ILE A 149 -7.41 -0.21 -11.30
N TYR A 150 -8.02 0.74 -12.00
CA TYR A 150 -7.79 2.16 -11.77
C TYR A 150 -7.99 2.56 -10.29
N GLN A 151 -9.09 2.12 -9.68
CA GLN A 151 -9.36 2.40 -8.27
C GLN A 151 -8.34 1.74 -7.33
N TRP A 152 -7.83 0.55 -7.66
CA TRP A 152 -6.74 -0.09 -6.91
C TRP A 152 -5.42 0.70 -7.01
N ARG A 153 -5.04 1.19 -8.19
CA ARG A 153 -3.86 2.06 -8.34
C ARG A 153 -3.99 3.32 -7.47
N ARG A 154 -5.16 3.97 -7.51
CA ARG A 154 -5.46 5.14 -6.67
C ARG A 154 -5.42 4.81 -5.18
N PHE A 155 -6.00 3.67 -4.78
CA PHE A 155 -5.94 3.20 -3.40
C PHE A 155 -4.50 3.04 -2.93
N HIS A 156 -3.64 2.35 -3.68
CA HIS A 156 -2.24 2.17 -3.29
C HIS A 156 -1.51 3.51 -3.15
N LEU A 157 -1.71 4.45 -4.08
CA LEU A 157 -1.10 5.79 -3.98
C LEU A 157 -1.53 6.52 -2.70
N ILE A 158 -2.83 6.55 -2.41
CA ILE A 158 -3.39 7.33 -1.29
C ILE A 158 -3.07 6.66 0.05
N HIS A 159 -3.15 5.32 0.10
CA HIS A 159 -2.72 4.53 1.24
C HIS A 159 -1.22 4.70 1.51
N GLY A 160 -0.39 4.61 0.47
CA GLY A 160 1.04 4.89 0.55
C GLY A 160 1.31 6.28 1.12
N ARG A 161 0.69 7.33 0.57
CA ARG A 161 0.83 8.71 1.07
C ARG A 161 0.41 8.89 2.53
N HIS A 162 -0.63 8.20 2.97
CA HIS A 162 -1.02 8.18 4.38
C HIS A 162 0.15 7.70 5.26
N HIS A 163 0.78 6.59 4.89
CA HIS A 163 1.93 6.05 5.61
C HIS A 163 3.22 6.87 5.45
N LEU A 164 3.46 7.45 4.28
CA LEU A 164 4.61 8.36 4.08
C LEU A 164 4.51 9.61 4.95
N ARG A 165 3.30 10.11 5.25
CA ARG A 165 3.13 11.18 6.25
C ARG A 165 3.57 10.74 7.65
N GLN A 166 3.31 9.49 8.04
CA GLN A 166 3.78 8.95 9.32
C GLN A 166 5.32 8.88 9.36
N ILE A 167 5.94 8.37 8.28
CA ILE A 167 7.41 8.32 8.17
C ILE A 167 8.01 9.72 8.28
N ARG A 168 7.48 10.71 7.54
CA ARG A 168 7.94 12.10 7.60
C ARG A 168 7.79 12.70 9.00
N ALA A 169 6.71 12.38 9.72
CA ALA A 169 6.51 12.83 11.09
C ALA A 169 7.59 12.24 12.03
N ILE A 170 7.88 10.94 11.91
CA ILE A 170 8.96 10.29 12.67
C ILE A 170 10.31 10.96 12.36
N ARG A 171 10.64 11.11 11.08
CA ARG A 171 11.87 11.76 10.62
C ARG A 171 12.01 13.19 11.18
N THR A 172 10.94 13.97 11.15
CA THR A 172 10.92 15.34 11.68
C THR A 172 11.17 15.37 13.19
N VAL A 173 10.50 14.51 13.95
CA VAL A 173 10.64 14.43 15.42
C VAL A 173 12.05 14.01 15.83
N HIS A 174 12.64 13.05 15.10
CA HIS A 174 13.93 12.45 15.45
C HIS A 174 15.13 13.06 14.70
N ARG A 175 14.90 13.99 13.77
CA ARG A 175 15.91 14.66 12.94
C ARG A 175 16.77 13.70 12.14
N VAL A 176 16.12 12.74 11.46
CA VAL A 176 16.73 11.73 10.58
C VAL A 176 16.21 11.81 9.16
#